data_AF-A0A936W6S6-F1
#
_entry.id   AF-A0A936W6S6-F1
#
_cell.length_a   1.000
_cell.length_b   1.000
_cell.length_c   1.000
_cell.angle_alpha   90.00
_cell.angle_beta   90.00
_cell.angle_gamma   90.00
#
_symmetry.space_group_name_H-M   'P 1'
#
loop_
_entity.id
_entity.type
_entity.pdbx_description
1 polymer ?
#
loop_
_entity_poly.entity_id
_entity_poly.type
_entity_poly.pdbx_seq_one_letter_code
_entity_poly.pdbx_strand_id
1 'polypeptide(L)'
;MKWIKVAIILSAVIFFFVMSTALSDFRNYVDERGLQTLVNHLHVTKQTRIIEYIKNEMIFFGVGGIITGIILPFRMIISLWRMRNKGTV
;
A
#
# COMPACT_ATOMS: atom_id res chain seq x y z
N MET A 1 2.66 -25.89 6.36
CA MET A 1 2.29 -24.54 6.86
C MET A 1 3.48 -23.59 7.10
N LYS A 2 4.66 -24.04 7.57
CA LYS A 2 5.84 -23.16 7.80
C LYS A 2 6.32 -22.45 6.52
N TRP A 3 6.41 -23.18 5.40
CA TRP A 3 6.83 -22.66 4.09
C TRP A 3 5.93 -21.56 3.54
N ILE A 4 4.61 -21.67 3.75
CA ILE A 4 3.64 -20.64 3.33
C ILE A 4 3.91 -19.32 4.06
N LYS A 5 4.21 -19.37 5.37
CA LYS A 5 4.52 -18.19 6.16
C LYS A 5 5.81 -17.50 5.70
N VAL A 6 6.82 -18.29 5.33
CA VAL A 6 8.08 -17.77 4.78
C VAL A 6 7.86 -17.13 3.41
N ALA A 7 7.10 -17.77 2.53
CA ALA A 7 6.72 -17.20 1.23
C ALA A 7 5.98 -15.87 1.39
N ILE A 8 5.06 -15.78 2.35
CA ILE A 8 4.32 -14.55 2.67
C ILE A 8 5.25 -13.43 3.16
N ILE A 9 6.27 -13.74 3.98
CA ILE A 9 7.25 -12.76 4.44
C ILE A 9 8.05 -12.21 3.24
N LEU A 10 8.52 -13.09 2.35
CA LEU A 10 9.27 -12.69 1.15
C LEU A 10 8.40 -11.84 0.21
N SER A 11 7.14 -12.24 -0.02
CA SER A 11 6.23 -11.46 -0.85
C SER A 11 5.89 -10.10 -0.24
N ALA A 12 5.84 -9.98 1.09
CA ALA A 12 5.56 -8.71 1.76
C ALA A 12 6.65 -7.67 1.53
N VAL A 13 7.92 -8.09 1.44
CA VAL A 13 9.04 -7.19 1.11
C VAL A 13 8.86 -6.63 -0.31
N ILE A 14 8.56 -7.49 -1.28
CA ILE A 14 8.29 -7.07 -2.67
C ILE A 14 7.09 -6.13 -2.70
N PHE A 15 6.01 -6.49 -2.01
CA PHE A 15 4.79 -5.68 -1.93
C PHE A 15 5.05 -4.28 -1.35
N PHE A 16 5.86 -4.17 -0.29
CA PHE A 16 6.25 -2.88 0.28
C PHE A 16 6.97 -1.99 -0.74
N PHE A 17 7.94 -2.53 -1.47
CA PHE A 17 8.64 -1.77 -2.51
C PHE A 17 7.69 -1.33 -3.62
N VAL A 18 6.85 -2.24 -4.12
CA VAL A 18 5.88 -1.92 -5.18
C VAL A 18 4.92 -0.82 -4.75
N MET A 19 4.37 -0.89 -3.53
CA MET A 19 3.48 0.14 -3.01
C MET A 19 4.18 1.49 -2.81
N SER A 20 5.42 1.48 -2.33
CA SER A 20 6.23 2.70 -2.17
C SER A 20 6.50 3.37 -3.51
N THR A 21 6.93 2.60 -4.52
CA THR A 21 7.15 3.09 -5.88
C THR A 21 5.85 3.60 -6.49
N ALA A 22 4.75 2.86 -6.40
CA ALA A 22 3.46 3.28 -6.95
C ALA A 22 2.95 4.59 -6.35
N LEU A 23 3.12 4.80 -5.04
CA LEU A 23 2.75 6.06 -4.38
C LEU A 23 3.65 7.22 -4.82
N SER A 24 4.95 6.96 -5.00
CA SER A 24 5.90 7.94 -5.52
C SER A 24 5.55 8.34 -6.96
N ASP A 25 5.27 7.36 -7.82
CA ASP A 25 4.91 7.60 -9.22
C ASP A 25 3.59 8.38 -9.33
N PHE A 26 2.60 8.03 -8.50
CA PHE A 26 1.35 8.79 -8.43
C PHE A 26 1.62 10.25 -8.03
N ARG A 27 2.44 10.48 -7.01
CA ARG A 27 2.79 11.83 -6.57
C ARG A 27 3.48 12.62 -7.68
N ASN A 28 4.47 12.02 -8.34
CA ASN A 28 5.16 12.62 -9.48
C ASN A 28 4.17 12.96 -10.60
N TYR A 29 3.23 12.07 -10.92
CA TYR A 29 2.20 12.34 -11.92
C TYR A 29 1.31 13.53 -11.53
N VAL A 30 0.87 13.60 -10.28
CA VAL A 30 0.06 14.72 -9.78
C VAL A 30 0.84 16.03 -9.87
N ASP A 31 2.13 16.02 -9.55
CA ASP A 31 2.97 17.22 -9.54
C ASP A 31 3.36 17.67 -10.97
N GLU A 32 3.62 16.74 -11.90
CA GLU A 32 4.05 17.04 -13.28
C GLU A 32 2.90 17.32 -14.26
N ARG A 33 1.84 16.52 -14.20
CA ARG A 33 0.73 16.55 -15.18
C ARG A 33 -0.54 17.15 -14.62
N GLY A 34 -0.74 17.04 -13.31
CA GLY A 34 -1.97 17.44 -12.65
C GLY A 34 -3.13 16.48 -12.93
N LEU A 35 -3.91 16.17 -11.89
CA LEU A 35 -5.09 15.30 -12.02
C LEU A 35 -6.22 15.93 -12.84
N GLN A 36 -6.17 17.24 -13.10
CA GLN A 36 -7.12 17.94 -13.95
C GLN A 36 -7.23 17.29 -15.32
N THR A 37 -6.10 16.85 -15.89
CA THR A 37 -6.02 16.19 -17.20
C THR A 37 -6.97 14.99 -17.35
N LEU A 38 -7.23 14.26 -16.27
CA LEU A 38 -8.10 13.09 -16.24
C LEU A 38 -9.60 13.45 -16.22
N VAL A 39 -9.93 14.66 -15.78
CA VAL A 39 -11.30 15.11 -15.52
C VAL A 39 -11.69 16.37 -16.30
N ASN A 40 -10.91 16.73 -17.32
CA ASN A 40 -11.12 17.94 -18.15
C ASN A 40 -12.51 18.03 -18.80
N HIS A 41 -13.22 16.93 -18.95
CA HIS A 41 -14.56 16.87 -19.55
C HIS A 41 -15.69 17.22 -18.56
N LEU A 42 -15.38 17.38 -17.27
CA LEU A 42 -16.36 17.67 -16.22
C LEU A 42 -16.48 19.16 -15.95
N HIS A 43 -17.67 19.58 -15.52
CA HIS A 43 -17.90 20.93 -15.03
C HIS A 43 -16.99 21.24 -13.83
N VAL A 44 -16.43 22.45 -13.75
CA VAL A 44 -15.39 22.87 -12.80
C VAL A 44 -15.69 22.47 -11.35
N THR A 45 -16.94 22.65 -10.90
CA THR A 45 -17.37 22.29 -9.54
C THR A 45 -17.33 20.79 -9.25
N LYS A 46 -17.61 19.93 -10.25
CA LYS A 46 -17.47 18.48 -10.12
C LYS A 46 -16.01 18.05 -10.28
N GLN A 47 -15.26 18.75 -11.13
CA GLN A 47 -13.85 18.49 -11.40
C GLN A 47 -13.03 18.55 -10.10
N THR A 48 -13.17 19.63 -9.32
CA THR A 48 -12.45 19.80 -8.05
C THR A 48 -12.77 18.69 -7.05
N ARG A 49 -14.06 18.35 -6.88
CA ARG A 49 -14.49 17.30 -5.94
C ARG A 49 -13.91 15.94 -6.30
N ILE A 50 -13.88 15.59 -7.59
CA ILE A 50 -13.36 14.30 -8.05
C ILE A 50 -11.84 14.25 -7.90
N ILE A 51 -11.13 15.34 -8.18
CA ILE A 51 -9.68 15.43 -7.99
C ILE A 51 -9.30 15.22 -6.52
N GLU A 52 -10.01 15.90 -5.60
CA GLU A 52 -9.79 15.74 -4.17
C GLU A 52 -10.07 14.31 -3.71
N TYR A 53 -11.14 13.71 -4.20
CA TYR A 53 -11.50 12.32 -3.93
C TYR A 53 -10.38 11.35 -4.37
N ILE A 54 -9.94 11.43 -5.63
CA ILE A 54 -8.86 10.58 -6.17
C ILE A 54 -7.59 10.74 -5.34
N LYS A 55 -7.20 11.98 -5.03
CA LYS A 55 -5.99 12.25 -4.24
C LYS A 55 -6.09 11.63 -2.84
N ASN A 56 -7.22 11.80 -2.17
CA ASN A 56 -7.44 11.28 -0.83
C ASN A 56 -7.43 9.75 -0.79
N GLU A 57 -8.12 9.10 -1.73
CA GLU A 57 -8.14 7.64 -1.79
C GLU A 57 -6.76 7.06 -2.11
N MET A 58 -6.06 7.62 -3.09
CA MET A 58 -4.73 7.15 -3.47
C MET A 58 -3.73 7.29 -2.31
N ILE A 59 -3.80 8.38 -1.54
CA ILE A 59 -2.97 8.55 -0.34
C ILE A 59 -3.39 7.56 0.75
N PHE A 60 -4.69 7.41 1.02
CA PHE A 60 -5.19 6.52 2.06
C PHE A 60 -4.80 5.07 1.81
N PHE A 61 -5.08 4.55 0.61
CA PHE A 61 -4.75 3.17 0.24
C PHE A 61 -3.26 2.97 0.00
N GLY A 62 -2.55 3.95 -0.57
CA GLY A 62 -1.10 3.88 -0.76
C GLY A 62 -0.35 3.80 0.57
N VAL A 63 -0.58 4.75 1.47
CA VAL A 63 0.05 4.76 2.80
C VAL A 63 -0.40 3.56 3.64
N GLY A 64 -1.70 3.23 3.62
CA GLY A 64 -2.24 2.06 4.31
C GLY A 64 -1.64 0.75 3.80
N GLY A 65 -1.42 0.63 2.49
CA GLY A 65 -0.74 -0.49 1.85
C GLY A 65 0.71 -0.62 2.32
N ILE A 66 1.47 0.47 2.33
CA ILE A 66 2.85 0.49 2.82
C ILE A 66 2.92 0.04 4.29
N ILE A 67 2.05 0.59 5.16
CA ILE A 67 1.96 0.20 6.57
C ILE A 67 1.65 -1.30 6.70
N THR A 68 0.70 -1.79 5.91
CA THR A 68 0.32 -3.22 5.92
C THR A 68 1.48 -4.10 5.45
N GLY A 69 2.22 -3.68 4.43
CA GLY A 69 3.42 -4.36 3.94
C GLY A 69 4.51 -4.51 4.99
N ILE A 70 4.57 -3.60 5.96
CA ILE A 70 5.46 -3.71 7.13
C ILE A 70 4.85 -4.60 8.21
N ILE A 71 3.61 -4.34 8.64
CA ILE A 71 3.00 -5.04 9.78
C ILE A 71 2.85 -6.55 9.54
N LEU A 72 2.50 -6.93 8.32
CA LEU A 72 2.20 -8.31 7.94
C LEU A 72 3.40 -9.28 8.15
N PRO A 73 4.63 -9.00 7.67
CA PRO A 73 5.78 -9.86 7.92
C PRO A 73 6.16 -9.90 9.41
N PHE A 74 6.08 -8.80 10.15
CA PHE A 74 6.32 -8.81 11.60
C PHE A 74 5.34 -9.72 12.34
N ARG A 75 4.04 -9.62 12.04
CA ARG A 75 3.02 -10.51 12.61
C ARG A 75 3.30 -11.97 12.27
N MET A 76 3.80 -12.24 11.05
CA MET A 76 4.12 -13.59 10.61
C MET A 76 5.35 -14.19 11.31
N ILE A 77 6.38 -13.37 11.57
CA ILE A 77 7.56 -13.76 12.34
C ILE A 77 7.16 -14.16 13.77
N ILE A 78 6.34 -13.35 14.44
CA ILE A 78 5.82 -13.67 15.79
C ILE A 78 5.02 -14.98 15.76
N SER A 79 4.22 -15.18 14.72
CA SER A 79 3.45 -16.42 14.54
C SER A 79 4.35 -17.65 14.39
N LEU A 80 5.45 -17.55 13.63
CA LEU A 80 6.43 -18.63 13.49
C LEU A 80 7.15 -18.91 14.81
N TRP A 81 7.52 -17.87 15.55
CA TRP A 81 8.17 -17.99 16.85
C TRP A 81 7.28 -18.73 17.86
N ARG A 82 6.02 -18.32 18.01
CA ARG A 82 5.04 -19.02 18.85
C ARG A 82 4.82 -20.48 18.42
N MET A 83 4.83 -20.75 17.12
CA MET A 83 4.67 -22.11 16.60
C MET A 83 5.86 -23.02 16.93
N ARG A 84 7.08 -22.45 17.02
CA ARG A 84 8.30 -23.17 17.41
C ARG A 84 8.40 -23.36 18.93
N ASN A 85 7.88 -22.42 19.72
CA ASN A 85 7.83 -22.48 21.18
C ASN A 85 6.60 -23.21 21.76
N LYS A 86 5.72 -23.80 20.94
CA LYS A 86 4.63 -24.65 21.44
C LYS A 86 5.22 -25.92 22.07
N GLY A 87 5.23 -26.00 23.40
CA GLY A 87 5.68 -27.16 24.17
C GLY A 87 6.83 -26.90 25.16
N THR A 88 7.39 -25.69 25.21
CA THR A 88 8.40 -25.28 26.20
C THR A 88 7.91 -24.19 27.19
N VAL A 89 6.67 -23.73 27.03
CA VAL A 89 5.93 -22.85 27.95
C VAL A 89 4.53 -23.38 28.17
#